data_AF-A0AAE3LLA3-F1
#
_entry.id   AF-A0AAE3LLA3-F1
#
_cell.length_a   1.000
_cell.length_b   1.000
_cell.length_c   1.000
_cell.angle_alpha   90.00
_cell.angle_beta   90.00
_cell.angle_gamma   90.00
#
_symmetry.space_group_name_H-M   'P 1'
#
loop_
_entity.id
_entity.type
_entity.pdbx_description
1 polymer ?
#
loop_
_entity_poly.entity_id
_entity_poly.type
_entity_poly.pdbx_seq_one_letter_code
_entity_poly.pdbx_strand_id
1 'polypeptide(L)'
;MFDPGLKIGETLKNSDIVEKFKCGNMGGMRRSKTTDTLVIVSDYTKGIYHDKWIGGVLHYTGMGKNGDQDINWAQNATLAGCGHNGVDVHLFEVIDEGEYVYCGLIELVDEPYTETQPGEDGNPRKVWIFPIRPVPDNDVKKPPMFVFKDMEDFKNRGGDVDAQYMKVLAEKKRKGKSKPAYVPHVIPKPQPKPPVVVSADIVGSKVKHKSFGPGVITAIEGTNIVANFDKVGEKKLGYEVCMKNNLLQFI
;
A
#
# COMPACT_ATOMS: atom_id res chain seq x y z
N MET A 1 -9.70 -24.17 2.59
CA MET A 1 -8.43 -23.45 2.72
C MET A 1 -8.06 -22.93 1.33
N PHE A 2 -8.08 -21.61 1.18
CA PHE A 2 -7.72 -20.92 -0.05
C PHE A 2 -6.19 -20.91 -0.23
N ASP A 3 -5.72 -21.22 -1.45
CA ASP A 3 -4.31 -21.15 -1.80
C ASP A 3 -4.07 -20.04 -2.84
N PRO A 4 -3.40 -18.93 -2.46
CA PRO A 4 -3.10 -17.83 -3.39
C PRO A 4 -1.91 -18.12 -4.32
N GLY A 5 -1.23 -19.25 -4.17
CA GLY A 5 -0.02 -19.60 -4.90
C GLY A 5 1.16 -18.65 -4.60
N LEU A 6 1.20 -18.09 -3.39
CA LEU A 6 2.22 -17.13 -2.94
C LEU A 6 3.23 -17.78 -2.01
N LYS A 7 4.48 -17.34 -2.09
CA LYS A 7 5.53 -17.74 -1.17
C LYS A 7 5.66 -16.73 -0.04
N ILE A 8 5.92 -17.20 1.18
CA ILE A 8 6.27 -16.32 2.31
C ILE A 8 7.51 -15.50 1.91
N GLY A 9 7.46 -14.19 2.15
CA GLY A 9 8.48 -13.22 1.74
C GLY A 9 8.33 -12.70 0.31
N GLU A 10 7.34 -13.18 -0.46
CA GLU A 10 7.06 -12.65 -1.80
C GLU A 10 6.51 -11.22 -1.71
N THR A 11 7.09 -10.31 -2.51
CA THR A 11 6.65 -8.91 -2.59
C THR A 11 5.68 -8.72 -3.74
N LEU A 12 4.50 -8.17 -3.43
CA LEU A 12 3.43 -7.91 -4.37
C LEU A 12 3.12 -6.41 -4.50
N LYS A 13 2.46 -6.04 -5.60
CA LYS A 13 1.75 -4.77 -5.72
C LYS A 13 0.31 -4.92 -5.25
N ASN A 14 -0.31 -3.79 -4.90
CA ASN A 14 -1.70 -3.76 -4.45
C ASN A 14 -2.67 -4.36 -5.47
N SER A 15 -2.40 -4.17 -6.77
CA SER A 15 -3.18 -4.77 -7.87
C SER A 15 -3.19 -6.28 -7.81
N ASP A 16 -2.04 -6.89 -7.50
CA ASP A 16 -1.88 -8.34 -7.50
C ASP A 16 -2.68 -8.96 -6.35
N ILE A 17 -2.71 -8.30 -5.19
CA ILE A 17 -3.52 -8.71 -4.04
C ILE A 17 -5.01 -8.65 -4.40
N VAL A 18 -5.47 -7.54 -4.99
CA VAL A 18 -6.87 -7.39 -5.42
C VAL A 18 -7.26 -8.47 -6.44
N GLU A 19 -6.38 -8.74 -7.41
CA GLU A 19 -6.63 -9.74 -8.43
C GLU A 19 -6.66 -11.17 -7.85
N LYS A 20 -5.71 -11.52 -6.98
CA LYS A 20 -5.61 -12.87 -6.40
C LYS A 20 -6.71 -13.15 -5.39
N PHE A 21 -6.91 -12.24 -4.43
CA PHE A 21 -7.85 -12.44 -3.32
C PHE A 21 -9.26 -11.95 -3.62
N LYS A 22 -9.49 -11.24 -4.74
CA LYS A 22 -10.80 -10.64 -5.08
C LYS A 22 -11.36 -9.72 -3.98
N CYS A 23 -10.47 -9.12 -3.18
CA CYS A 23 -10.83 -8.22 -2.08
C CYS A 23 -10.85 -6.74 -2.54
N GLY A 24 -11.26 -5.84 -1.65
CA GLY A 24 -11.14 -4.40 -1.87
C GLY A 24 -9.69 -3.94 -2.07
N ASN A 25 -9.50 -2.74 -2.64
CA ASN A 25 -8.17 -2.19 -2.97
C ASN A 25 -7.57 -1.27 -1.89
N MET A 26 -8.31 -1.00 -0.82
CA MET A 26 -7.94 -0.04 0.24
C MET A 26 -8.29 -0.58 1.62
N GLY A 27 -7.69 0.03 2.65
CA GLY A 27 -7.88 -0.36 4.05
C GLY A 27 -6.86 -1.38 4.54
N GLY A 28 -6.79 -1.53 5.87
CA GLY A 28 -5.97 -2.55 6.54
C GLY A 28 -6.60 -3.93 6.47
N MET A 29 -7.92 -4.04 6.67
CA MET A 29 -8.68 -5.29 6.61
C MET A 29 -9.55 -5.34 5.35
N ARG A 30 -9.38 -6.37 4.52
CA ARG A 30 -9.99 -6.48 3.19
C ARG A 30 -10.62 -7.86 3.02
N ARG A 31 -11.90 -7.97 3.37
CA ARG A 31 -12.69 -9.20 3.24
C ARG A 31 -13.04 -9.46 1.78
N SER A 32 -12.89 -10.71 1.36
CA SER A 32 -13.44 -11.24 0.12
C SER A 32 -14.43 -12.35 0.46
N LYS A 33 -15.67 -12.23 -0.02
CA LYS A 33 -16.66 -13.32 0.06
C LYS A 33 -16.50 -14.33 -1.08
N THR A 34 -15.73 -14.00 -2.12
CA THR A 34 -15.54 -14.86 -3.29
C THR A 34 -14.52 -15.97 -3.03
N THR A 35 -13.47 -15.64 -2.29
CA THR A 35 -12.38 -16.57 -1.96
C THR A 35 -12.45 -17.06 -0.51
N ASP A 36 -13.46 -16.61 0.24
CA ASP A 36 -13.56 -16.79 1.67
C ASP A 36 -12.29 -16.41 2.45
N THR A 37 -11.57 -15.37 2.00
CA THR A 37 -10.41 -14.83 2.71
C THR A 37 -10.62 -13.46 3.35
N LEU A 38 -9.83 -13.16 4.39
CA LEU A 38 -9.60 -11.80 4.89
C LEU A 38 -8.12 -11.47 4.71
N VAL A 39 -7.82 -10.45 3.90
CA VAL A 39 -6.46 -9.92 3.83
C VAL A 39 -6.32 -8.84 4.91
N ILE A 40 -5.33 -8.99 5.78
CA ILE A 40 -4.92 -7.95 6.73
C ILE A 40 -3.56 -7.39 6.31
N VAL A 41 -3.43 -6.07 6.40
CA VAL A 41 -2.23 -5.33 6.02
C VAL A 41 -1.78 -4.52 7.21
N SER A 42 -0.56 -4.79 7.68
CA SER A 42 0.16 -3.91 8.60
C SER A 42 1.08 -3.00 7.80
N ASP A 43 0.75 -1.71 7.74
CA ASP A 43 1.37 -0.75 6.83
C ASP A 43 2.15 0.32 7.58
N TYR A 44 3.46 0.13 7.70
CA TYR A 44 4.33 1.04 8.44
C TYR A 44 4.65 2.32 7.66
N THR A 45 3.98 2.64 6.54
CA THR A 45 4.30 3.84 5.75
C THR A 45 3.36 5.02 6.01
N LYS A 46 2.15 4.76 6.52
CA LYS A 46 1.12 5.81 6.65
C LYS A 46 1.11 6.55 7.97
N GLY A 47 1.87 6.10 8.97
CA GLY A 47 2.11 6.88 10.18
C GLY A 47 0.91 7.01 11.14
N ILE A 48 -0.13 6.22 10.92
CA ILE A 48 -1.35 6.17 11.75
C ILE A 48 -1.53 4.81 12.44
N TYR A 49 -0.58 3.89 12.24
CA TYR A 49 -0.69 2.51 12.67
C TYR A 49 0.18 2.25 13.90
N HIS A 50 -0.39 1.51 14.84
CA HIS A 50 0.16 1.21 16.16
C HIS A 50 0.44 -0.28 16.30
N ASP A 51 0.52 -0.99 15.17
CA ASP A 51 0.78 -2.42 15.16
C ASP A 51 2.21 -2.66 15.65
N LYS A 52 2.36 -3.58 16.60
CA LYS A 52 3.66 -3.82 17.26
C LYS A 52 3.91 -5.31 17.36
N TRP A 53 5.13 -5.72 17.02
CA TRP A 53 5.61 -7.05 17.27
C TRP A 53 6.16 -7.12 18.69
N ILE A 54 5.57 -7.93 19.57
CA ILE A 54 6.02 -8.11 20.95
C ILE A 54 6.21 -9.61 21.18
N GLY A 55 7.45 -10.04 21.46
CA GLY A 55 7.71 -11.46 21.72
C GLY A 55 7.37 -12.40 20.56
N GLY A 56 7.45 -11.91 19.32
CA GLY A 56 7.08 -12.70 18.14
C GLY A 56 5.58 -12.75 17.85
N VAL A 57 4.75 -11.98 18.56
CA VAL A 57 3.31 -11.81 18.29
C VAL A 57 3.07 -10.42 17.73
N LEU A 58 2.30 -10.31 16.66
CA LEU A 58 1.86 -9.03 16.12
C LEU A 58 0.57 -8.61 16.84
N HIS A 59 0.63 -7.49 17.55
CA HIS A 59 -0.52 -6.84 18.14
C HIS A 59 -1.16 -5.94 17.09
N TYR A 60 -2.08 -6.50 16.31
CA TYR A 60 -2.70 -5.82 15.17
C TYR A 60 -3.90 -4.96 15.59
N THR A 61 -3.92 -3.69 15.22
CA THR A 61 -5.03 -2.79 15.56
C THR A 61 -6.24 -3.02 14.64
N GLY A 62 -7.43 -3.12 15.25
CA GLY A 62 -8.71 -3.30 14.59
C GLY A 62 -9.09 -2.21 13.59
N MET A 63 -10.12 -2.45 12.78
CA MET A 63 -10.64 -1.47 11.83
C MET A 63 -11.55 -0.41 12.47
N GLY A 64 -11.69 0.72 11.76
CA GLY A 64 -12.41 1.91 12.19
C GLY A 64 -11.42 2.93 12.75
N LYS A 65 -11.37 4.14 12.17
CA LYS A 65 -10.30 5.13 12.42
C LYS A 65 -10.62 6.19 13.48
N ASN A 66 -11.91 6.44 13.71
CA ASN A 66 -12.41 7.47 14.63
C ASN A 66 -13.52 6.87 15.49
N GLY A 67 -13.65 7.39 16.71
CA GLY A 67 -14.55 6.83 17.72
C GLY A 67 -14.10 5.47 18.25
N ASP A 68 -14.77 5.01 19.29
CA ASP A 68 -14.50 3.71 19.90
C ASP A 68 -14.84 2.58 18.91
N GLN A 69 -13.93 1.61 18.79
CA GLN A 69 -14.14 0.44 17.95
C GLN A 69 -15.10 -0.56 18.61
N ASP A 70 -15.88 -1.22 17.76
CA ASP A 70 -16.72 -2.36 18.13
C ASP A 70 -16.12 -3.65 17.53
N ILE A 71 -15.93 -4.66 18.37
CA ILE A 71 -15.42 -5.97 17.96
C ILE A 71 -16.42 -6.73 17.08
N ASN A 72 -17.72 -6.48 17.25
CA ASN A 72 -18.77 -7.12 16.48
C ASN A 72 -19.07 -6.40 15.16
N TRP A 73 -18.36 -5.31 14.88
CA TRP A 73 -18.60 -4.51 13.69
C TRP A 73 -17.66 -4.90 12.53
N ALA A 74 -18.27 -5.11 11.36
CA ALA A 74 -17.58 -5.35 10.09
C ALA A 74 -16.46 -6.41 10.17
N GLN A 75 -15.21 -6.06 9.82
CA GLN A 75 -14.14 -7.04 9.73
C GLN A 75 -13.46 -7.32 11.06
N ASN A 76 -13.71 -6.52 12.09
CA ASN A 76 -13.33 -6.89 13.46
C ASN A 76 -14.05 -8.18 13.87
N ALA A 77 -15.33 -8.32 13.54
CA ALA A 77 -16.10 -9.53 13.84
C ALA A 77 -15.55 -10.75 13.07
N THR A 78 -15.12 -10.52 11.83
CA THR A 78 -14.51 -11.58 11.02
C THR A 78 -13.16 -12.01 11.59
N LEU A 79 -12.31 -11.07 11.99
CA LEU A 79 -11.00 -11.39 12.56
C LEU A 79 -11.14 -12.01 13.95
N ALA A 80 -12.07 -11.55 14.78
CA ALA A 80 -12.37 -12.14 16.09
C ALA A 80 -12.83 -13.61 15.98
N GLY A 81 -13.51 -13.98 14.90
CA GLY A 81 -13.91 -15.35 14.60
C GLY A 81 -12.86 -16.19 13.87
N CYS A 82 -11.62 -15.70 13.70
CA CYS A 82 -10.55 -16.40 12.99
C CYS A 82 -10.39 -17.85 13.50
N GLY A 83 -10.22 -18.80 12.57
CA GLY A 83 -10.13 -20.23 12.88
C GLY A 83 -11.47 -20.95 13.09
N HIS A 84 -12.59 -20.21 13.23
CA HIS A 84 -13.88 -20.78 13.61
C HIS A 84 -15.02 -20.43 12.64
N ASN A 85 -14.83 -19.40 11.81
CA ASN A 85 -15.88 -18.86 10.93
C ASN A 85 -15.70 -19.21 9.44
N GLY A 86 -14.77 -20.13 9.12
CA GLY A 86 -14.50 -20.55 7.73
C GLY A 86 -13.78 -19.50 6.88
N VAL A 87 -13.22 -18.46 7.49
CA VAL A 87 -12.47 -17.41 6.81
C VAL A 87 -10.97 -17.58 7.04
N ASP A 88 -10.23 -17.77 5.95
CA ASP A 88 -8.77 -17.79 5.99
C ASP A 88 -8.22 -16.36 6.07
N VAL A 89 -7.37 -16.09 7.05
CA VAL A 89 -6.80 -14.75 7.26
C VAL A 89 -5.34 -14.72 6.82
N HIS A 90 -5.02 -13.82 5.88
CA HIS A 90 -3.69 -13.69 5.29
C HIS A 90 -3.06 -12.35 5.67
N LEU A 91 -1.81 -12.38 6.15
CA LEU A 91 -1.06 -11.19 6.56
C LEU A 91 -0.12 -10.70 5.45
N PHE A 92 -0.14 -9.38 5.25
CA PHE A 92 0.84 -8.65 4.47
C PHE A 92 1.44 -7.54 5.31
N GLU A 93 2.74 -7.32 5.17
CA GLU A 93 3.42 -6.17 5.75
C GLU A 93 3.92 -5.21 4.66
N VAL A 94 3.85 -3.91 4.94
CA VAL A 94 4.34 -2.85 4.05
C VAL A 94 5.36 -2.01 4.81
N ILE A 95 6.63 -2.21 4.51
CA ILE A 95 7.75 -1.42 5.05
C ILE A 95 8.05 -0.24 4.12
N ASP A 96 8.03 -0.51 2.81
CA ASP A 96 8.26 0.44 1.73
C ASP A 96 6.96 0.64 0.94
N GLU A 97 6.65 1.90 0.61
CA GLU A 97 5.34 2.25 0.05
C GLU A 97 5.06 1.51 -1.27
N GLY A 98 3.95 0.76 -1.31
CA GLY A 98 3.55 -0.02 -2.47
C GLY A 98 4.24 -1.38 -2.62
N GLU A 99 5.00 -1.82 -1.61
CA GLU A 99 5.61 -3.16 -1.54
C GLU A 99 4.96 -3.96 -0.41
N TYR A 100 4.10 -4.91 -0.80
CA TYR A 100 3.34 -5.73 0.13
C TYR A 100 4.02 -7.10 0.25
N VAL A 101 4.67 -7.36 1.37
CA VAL A 101 5.37 -8.63 1.60
C VAL A 101 4.41 -9.62 2.24
N TYR A 102 4.20 -10.76 1.59
CA TYR A 102 3.31 -11.81 2.07
C TYR A 102 3.94 -12.55 3.27
N CYS A 103 3.25 -12.59 4.40
CA CYS A 103 3.71 -13.21 5.64
C CYS A 103 3.09 -14.59 5.89
N GLY A 104 2.13 -15.02 5.08
CA GLY A 104 1.42 -16.29 5.28
C GLY A 104 0.01 -16.13 5.85
N LEU A 105 -0.57 -17.26 6.22
CA LEU A 105 -1.79 -17.31 7.03
C LEU A 105 -1.47 -16.90 8.47
N ILE A 106 -2.49 -16.51 9.23
CA ILE A 106 -2.33 -16.22 10.66
C ILE A 106 -3.25 -17.08 11.52
N GLU A 107 -2.91 -17.13 12.80
CA GLU A 107 -3.80 -17.55 13.88
C GLU A 107 -3.90 -16.43 14.93
N LEU A 108 -5.00 -16.43 15.70
CA LEU A 108 -5.08 -15.68 16.95
C LEU A 108 -4.38 -16.49 18.03
N VAL A 109 -3.40 -15.88 18.71
CA VAL A 109 -2.61 -16.55 19.75
C VAL A 109 -3.08 -16.22 21.17
N ASP A 110 -3.95 -15.21 21.31
CA ASP A 110 -4.57 -14.79 22.57
C ASP A 110 -5.92 -14.10 22.28
N GLU A 111 -6.70 -13.83 23.32
CA GLU A 111 -7.97 -13.11 23.22
C GLU A 111 -7.74 -11.66 22.76
N PRO A 112 -8.53 -11.14 21.81
CA PRO A 112 -8.51 -9.72 21.49
C PRO A 112 -8.81 -8.88 22.74
N TYR A 113 -8.10 -7.77 22.90
CA TYR A 113 -8.25 -6.89 24.05
C TYR A 113 -8.32 -5.43 23.61
N THR A 114 -8.55 -4.50 24.53
CA THR A 114 -8.69 -3.08 24.19
C THR A 114 -7.57 -2.21 24.73
N GLU A 115 -7.22 -1.18 23.95
CA GLU A 115 -6.28 -0.13 24.33
C GLU A 115 -6.88 1.26 24.02
N THR A 116 -6.29 2.30 24.61
CA THR A 116 -6.56 3.69 24.20
C THR A 116 -5.45 4.18 23.28
N GLN A 117 -5.81 4.54 22.05
CA GLN A 117 -4.90 5.07 21.04
C GLN A 117 -5.51 6.35 20.42
N PRO A 118 -4.72 7.28 19.90
CA PRO A 118 -5.25 8.42 19.14
C PRO A 118 -5.97 7.96 17.86
N GLY A 119 -7.10 8.59 17.55
CA GLY A 119 -7.74 8.51 16.24
C GLY A 119 -6.99 9.28 15.16
N GLU A 120 -7.52 9.25 13.93
CA GLU A 120 -7.00 10.08 12.83
C GLU A 120 -7.19 11.59 13.11
N ASP A 121 -8.16 11.92 13.97
CA ASP A 121 -8.42 13.26 14.50
C ASP A 121 -7.50 13.65 15.69
N GLY A 122 -6.65 12.73 16.15
CA GLY A 122 -5.76 12.91 17.30
C GLY A 122 -6.44 12.73 18.67
N ASN A 123 -7.74 12.46 18.72
CA ASN A 123 -8.46 12.28 19.98
C ASN A 123 -8.26 10.85 20.50
N PRO A 124 -8.09 10.65 21.82
CA PRO A 124 -8.05 9.32 22.41
C PRO A 124 -9.36 8.56 22.13
N ARG A 125 -9.24 7.30 21.72
CA ARG A 125 -10.37 6.39 21.51
C ARG A 125 -10.00 4.97 21.88
N LYS A 126 -11.01 4.15 22.15
CA LYS A 126 -10.84 2.72 22.38
C LYS A 126 -10.64 1.99 21.06
N VAL A 127 -9.60 1.19 20.99
CA VAL A 127 -9.31 0.30 19.87
C VAL A 127 -9.27 -1.15 20.33
N TRP A 128 -9.60 -2.07 19.44
CA TRP A 128 -9.39 -3.50 19.62
C TRP A 128 -8.03 -3.89 19.08
N ILE A 129 -7.30 -4.68 19.84
CA ILE A 129 -6.01 -5.25 19.47
C ILE A 129 -6.19 -6.76 19.31
N PHE A 130 -5.69 -7.28 18.20
CA PHE A 130 -5.75 -8.70 17.84
C PHE A 130 -4.34 -9.29 17.91
N PRO A 131 -4.02 -10.10 18.94
CA PRO A 131 -2.74 -10.80 19.03
C PRO A 131 -2.69 -11.93 18.02
N ILE A 132 -1.90 -11.76 16.96
CA ILE A 132 -1.81 -12.72 15.84
C ILE A 132 -0.38 -13.17 15.58
N ARG A 133 -0.25 -14.36 15.00
CA ARG A 133 1.04 -14.89 14.52
C ARG A 133 0.88 -15.60 13.17
N PRO A 134 1.86 -15.45 12.26
CA PRO A 134 1.92 -16.23 11.04
C PRO A 134 2.04 -17.74 11.29
N VAL A 135 1.39 -18.54 10.44
CA VAL A 135 1.47 -19.98 10.43
C VAL A 135 1.81 -20.46 9.00
N PRO A 136 2.98 -21.08 8.79
CA PRO A 136 4.05 -21.29 9.77
C PRO A 136 4.72 -19.98 10.21
N ASP A 137 5.36 -20.02 11.38
CA ASP A 137 6.25 -18.96 11.82
C ASP A 137 7.36 -18.71 10.77
N ASN A 138 7.82 -17.47 10.66
CA ASN A 138 8.75 -17.07 9.62
C ASN A 138 9.59 -15.83 9.98
N ASP A 139 10.63 -15.62 9.20
CA ASP A 139 11.64 -14.58 9.35
C ASP A 139 11.44 -13.40 8.37
N VAL A 140 10.22 -13.20 7.86
CA VAL A 140 9.91 -12.04 7.03
C VAL A 140 10.35 -10.77 7.76
N LYS A 141 11.12 -9.95 7.04
CA LYS A 141 11.75 -8.76 7.61
C LYS A 141 10.68 -7.83 8.17
N LYS A 142 10.82 -7.51 9.45
CA LYS A 142 9.97 -6.55 10.17
C LYS A 142 10.73 -5.24 10.39
N PRO A 143 10.05 -4.10 10.53
CA PRO A 143 10.71 -2.84 10.84
C PRO A 143 11.23 -2.84 12.29
N PRO A 144 12.56 -2.76 12.54
CA PRO A 144 13.14 -2.97 13.88
C PRO A 144 12.59 -2.06 14.97
N MET A 145 12.11 -0.86 14.61
CA MET A 145 11.55 0.10 15.56
C MET A 145 10.22 -0.39 16.18
N PHE A 146 9.48 -1.25 15.49
CA PHE A 146 8.19 -1.80 15.93
C PHE A 146 8.30 -3.25 16.43
N VAL A 147 9.51 -3.78 16.55
CA VAL A 147 9.78 -5.13 17.06
C VAL A 147 10.37 -5.02 18.45
N PHE A 148 9.71 -5.62 19.43
CA PHE A 148 10.08 -5.67 20.84
C PHE A 148 10.30 -7.12 21.26
N LYS A 149 11.33 -7.35 22.08
CA LYS A 149 11.66 -8.69 22.56
C LYS A 149 10.54 -9.28 23.42
N ASP A 150 9.93 -8.46 24.26
CA ASP A 150 8.88 -8.83 25.19
C ASP A 150 8.13 -7.57 25.66
N MET A 151 7.14 -7.76 26.53
CA MET A 151 6.31 -6.67 27.04
C MET A 151 7.09 -5.69 27.94
N GLU A 152 8.20 -6.14 28.55
CA GLU A 152 9.06 -5.27 29.36
C GLU A 152 9.89 -4.35 28.45
N ASP A 153 10.48 -4.88 27.38
CA ASP A 153 11.14 -4.09 26.33
C ASP A 153 10.16 -3.07 25.72
N PHE A 154 8.93 -3.48 25.42
CA PHE A 154 7.89 -2.56 24.96
C PHE A 154 7.60 -1.43 25.96
N LYS A 155 7.44 -1.73 27.25
CA LYS A 155 7.23 -0.70 28.29
C LYS A 155 8.40 0.27 28.41
N ASN A 156 9.63 -0.23 28.24
CA ASN A 156 10.85 0.57 28.42
C ASN A 156 11.11 1.54 27.27
N ARG A 157 10.81 1.18 26.01
CA ARG A 157 11.13 2.04 24.84
C ARG A 157 10.00 2.24 23.83
N GLY A 158 8.87 1.57 23.99
CA GLY A 158 7.76 1.57 23.02
C GLY A 158 6.79 2.75 23.15
N GLY A 159 6.86 3.51 24.25
CA GLY A 159 5.91 4.61 24.54
C GLY A 159 5.95 5.78 23.56
N ASP A 160 7.10 6.06 22.94
CA ASP A 160 7.29 7.18 22.00
C ASP A 160 7.64 6.70 20.57
N VAL A 161 7.59 5.38 20.31
CA VAL A 161 7.99 4.80 19.02
C VAL A 161 7.20 5.37 17.86
N ASP A 162 5.88 5.53 18.02
CA ASP A 162 5.00 6.01 16.95
C ASP A 162 5.34 7.47 16.58
N ALA A 163 5.56 8.32 17.58
CA ALA A 163 5.94 9.72 17.36
C ALA A 163 7.37 9.88 16.85
N GLN A 164 8.33 9.07 17.31
CA GLN A 164 9.69 9.03 16.77
C GLN A 164 9.69 8.61 15.31
N TYR A 165 8.92 7.58 14.96
CA TYR A 165 8.81 7.12 13.60
C TYR A 165 8.17 8.16 12.68
N MET A 166 7.17 8.89 13.16
CA MET A 166 6.59 10.02 12.42
C MET A 166 7.60 11.13 12.14
N LYS A 167 8.51 11.41 13.08
CA LYS A 167 9.64 12.33 12.82
C LYS A 167 10.56 11.78 11.74
N VAL A 168 10.91 10.49 11.78
CA VAL A 168 11.74 9.83 10.74
C VAL A 168 11.07 9.89 9.37
N LEU A 169 9.77 9.61 9.26
CA LEU A 169 9.03 9.72 8.00
C LEU A 169 8.97 11.16 7.49
N ALA A 170 8.73 12.14 8.38
CA ALA A 170 8.75 13.55 8.03
C ALA A 170 10.14 14.00 7.55
N GLU A 171 11.21 13.55 8.21
CA GLU A 171 12.58 13.78 7.79
C GLU A 171 12.91 13.11 6.46
N LYS A 172 12.48 11.87 6.21
CA LYS A 172 12.63 11.21 4.90
C LYS A 172 11.90 12.00 3.81
N LYS A 173 10.70 12.51 4.07
CA LYS A 173 9.96 13.40 3.15
C LYS A 173 10.67 14.75 2.94
N ARG A 174 11.34 15.29 3.95
CA ARG A 174 12.15 16.53 3.86
C ARG A 174 13.48 16.29 3.12
N LYS A 175 14.16 15.17 3.39
CA LYS A 175 15.43 14.78 2.73
C LYS A 175 15.20 14.34 1.28
N GLY A 176 14.07 13.72 0.97
CA GLY A 176 13.60 13.50 -0.40
C GLY A 176 13.27 14.80 -1.16
N LYS A 177 13.11 15.92 -0.43
CA LYS A 177 12.99 17.29 -0.99
C LYS A 177 14.32 18.08 -1.00
N SER A 178 15.36 17.64 -0.31
CA SER A 178 16.70 18.22 -0.41
C SER A 178 17.51 17.44 -1.44
N LYS A 179 17.67 17.97 -2.65
CA LYS A 179 18.73 17.51 -3.55
C LYS A 179 20.08 17.67 -2.81
N PRO A 180 20.92 16.64 -2.70
CA PRO A 180 22.31 16.88 -2.38
C PRO A 180 22.90 17.73 -3.50
N ALA A 181 23.65 18.78 -3.15
CA ALA A 181 24.53 19.44 -4.12
C ALA A 181 25.54 18.39 -4.59
N TYR A 182 25.42 17.98 -5.85
CA TYR A 182 26.32 17.02 -6.47
C TYR A 182 27.69 17.67 -6.65
N VAL A 183 28.68 17.19 -5.90
CA VAL A 183 30.11 17.41 -6.19
C VAL A 183 30.55 16.23 -7.07
N PRO A 184 31.05 16.43 -8.30
CA PRO A 184 31.35 15.30 -9.19
C PRO A 184 32.60 14.54 -8.74
N HIS A 185 32.47 13.23 -8.56
CA HIS A 185 33.59 12.30 -8.80
C HIS A 185 33.34 11.60 -10.14
N VAL A 186 34.38 11.66 -10.97
CA VAL A 186 34.40 11.21 -12.36
C VAL A 186 34.41 9.68 -12.37
N ILE A 187 33.29 9.10 -12.78
CA ILE A 187 33.18 7.72 -13.26
C ILE A 187 32.55 7.82 -14.66
N PRO A 188 33.05 7.08 -15.68
CA PRO A 188 32.60 7.24 -17.06
C PRO A 188 31.10 7.02 -17.17
N LYS A 189 30.38 8.05 -17.67
CA LYS A 189 28.92 8.03 -17.83
C LYS A 189 28.49 6.97 -18.86
N PRO A 190 27.56 6.06 -18.52
CA PRO A 190 26.55 5.63 -19.48
C PRO A 190 25.69 6.84 -19.82
N GLN A 191 25.54 7.14 -21.10
CA GLN A 191 24.83 8.33 -21.58
C GLN A 191 23.39 8.39 -21.03
N PRO A 192 22.93 9.55 -20.51
CA PRO A 192 21.53 9.74 -20.16
C PRO A 192 20.67 9.69 -21.43
N LYS A 193 19.62 8.87 -21.42
CA LYS A 193 18.54 9.01 -22.41
C LYS A 193 17.93 10.41 -22.23
N PRO A 194 17.73 11.18 -23.31
CA PRO A 194 17.18 12.53 -23.22
C PRO A 194 15.77 12.52 -22.62
N PRO A 195 15.35 13.60 -21.94
CA PRO A 195 13.96 13.75 -21.51
C PRO A 195 13.06 13.69 -22.75
N VAL A 196 12.03 12.84 -22.69
CA VAL A 196 11.05 12.73 -23.77
C VAL A 196 10.19 13.97 -23.73
N VAL A 197 10.59 14.98 -24.50
CA VAL A 197 9.75 16.13 -24.83
C VAL A 197 8.75 15.63 -25.86
N VAL A 198 7.46 15.73 -25.56
CA VAL A 198 6.42 15.50 -26.58
C VAL A 198 6.62 16.58 -27.64
N SER A 199 7.10 16.20 -28.84
CA SER A 199 7.46 17.20 -29.85
C SER A 199 6.25 18.06 -30.21
N ALA A 200 6.41 19.38 -30.24
CA ALA A 200 5.36 20.30 -30.65
C ALA A 200 4.81 20.02 -32.06
N ASP A 201 5.61 19.33 -32.88
CA ASP A 201 5.30 18.98 -34.27
C ASP A 201 4.15 17.96 -34.41
N ILE A 202 3.72 17.31 -33.32
CA ILE A 202 2.60 16.36 -33.37
C ILE A 202 1.23 17.07 -33.32
N VAL A 203 1.17 18.35 -32.97
CA VAL A 203 -0.07 19.13 -33.04
C VAL A 203 -0.52 19.24 -34.50
N GLY A 204 -1.78 18.89 -34.76
CA GLY A 204 -2.37 18.78 -36.10
C GLY A 204 -2.28 17.37 -36.70
N SER A 205 -1.59 16.44 -36.07
CA SER A 205 -1.50 15.05 -36.56
C SER A 205 -2.81 14.29 -36.40
N LYS A 206 -3.16 13.48 -37.40
CA LYS A 206 -4.25 12.51 -37.30
C LYS A 206 -3.79 11.30 -36.49
N VAL A 207 -4.63 10.90 -35.56
CA VAL A 207 -4.36 9.80 -34.64
C VAL A 207 -5.59 8.91 -34.49
N LYS A 208 -5.39 7.62 -34.20
CA LYS A 208 -6.44 6.68 -33.83
C LYS A 208 -6.19 6.21 -32.41
N HIS A 209 -7.14 6.47 -31.52
CA HIS A 209 -7.13 5.91 -30.18
C HIS A 209 -7.94 4.61 -30.14
N LYS A 210 -7.44 3.60 -29.43
CA LYS A 210 -8.06 2.26 -29.33
C LYS A 210 -9.54 2.32 -28.90
N SER A 211 -9.87 3.23 -27.98
CA SER A 211 -11.23 3.39 -27.44
C SER A 211 -12.02 4.54 -28.06
N PHE A 212 -11.35 5.56 -28.58
CA PHE A 212 -12.01 6.81 -29.02
C PHE A 212 -12.09 6.95 -30.54
N GLY A 213 -11.43 6.04 -31.27
CA GLY A 213 -11.43 6.05 -32.73
C GLY A 213 -10.49 7.12 -33.29
N PRO A 214 -10.69 7.54 -34.56
CA PRO A 214 -9.88 8.57 -35.20
C PRO A 214 -10.13 9.96 -34.57
N GLY A 215 -9.09 10.78 -34.57
CA GLY A 215 -9.09 12.14 -34.07
C GLY A 215 -7.85 12.92 -34.49
N VAL A 216 -7.76 14.17 -34.07
CA VAL A 216 -6.64 15.09 -34.38
C VAL A 216 -6.10 15.68 -33.10
N ILE A 217 -4.78 15.69 -32.92
CA ILE A 217 -4.13 16.37 -31.79
C ILE A 217 -4.26 17.87 -31.98
N THR A 218 -4.86 18.57 -31.02
CA THR A 218 -5.13 20.02 -31.08
C THR A 218 -4.16 20.85 -30.23
N ALA A 219 -3.60 20.26 -29.17
CA ALA A 219 -2.61 20.93 -28.31
C ALA A 219 -1.74 19.93 -27.53
N ILE A 220 -0.66 20.43 -26.93
CA ILE A 220 0.17 19.69 -25.98
C ILE A 220 0.21 20.50 -24.67
N GLU A 221 -0.09 19.83 -23.56
CA GLU A 221 -0.08 20.43 -22.22
C GLU A 221 0.85 19.63 -21.30
N GLY A 222 2.10 20.08 -21.21
CA GLY A 222 3.14 19.38 -20.44
C GLY A 222 3.45 18.01 -21.06
N THR A 223 3.15 16.94 -20.35
CA THR A 223 3.33 15.54 -20.82
C THR A 223 2.07 14.94 -21.44
N ASN A 224 0.99 15.73 -21.54
CA ASN A 224 -0.29 15.29 -22.10
C ASN A 224 -0.50 15.88 -23.50
N ILE A 225 -1.20 15.13 -24.35
CA ILE A 225 -1.79 15.63 -25.59
C ILE A 225 -3.27 15.93 -25.37
N VAL A 226 -3.78 16.95 -26.05
CA VAL A 226 -5.20 17.22 -26.20
C VAL A 226 -5.55 16.85 -27.63
N ALA A 227 -6.53 15.97 -27.81
CA ALA A 227 -6.97 15.51 -29.12
C ALA A 227 -8.49 15.54 -29.24
N ASN A 228 -8.99 15.99 -30.38
CA ASN A 228 -10.41 15.97 -30.72
C ASN A 228 -10.73 14.73 -31.55
N PHE A 229 -11.56 13.85 -31.01
CA PHE A 229 -11.94 12.58 -31.64
C PHE A 229 -13.35 12.67 -32.23
N ASP A 230 -13.52 12.17 -33.47
CA ASP A 230 -14.74 12.34 -34.27
C ASP A 230 -16.03 11.91 -33.55
N LYS A 231 -15.94 10.89 -32.68
CA LYS A 231 -17.11 10.31 -31.99
C LYS A 231 -17.32 10.82 -30.57
N VAL A 232 -16.28 11.28 -29.89
CA VAL A 232 -16.31 11.55 -28.44
C VAL A 232 -15.85 12.96 -28.06
N GLY A 233 -15.52 13.79 -29.05
CA GLY A 233 -15.05 15.15 -28.85
C GLY A 233 -13.65 15.22 -28.26
N GLU A 234 -13.33 16.35 -27.65
CA GLU A 234 -12.02 16.62 -27.07
C GLU A 234 -11.70 15.74 -25.86
N LYS A 235 -10.48 15.18 -25.83
CA LYS A 235 -9.93 14.40 -24.74
C LYS A 235 -8.48 14.77 -24.48
N LYS A 236 -8.12 14.87 -23.20
CA LYS A 236 -6.75 15.03 -22.72
C LYS A 236 -6.18 13.66 -22.33
N LEU A 237 -5.04 13.30 -22.89
CA LEU A 237 -4.42 11.97 -22.76
C LEU A 237 -2.94 12.10 -22.42
N GLY A 238 -2.43 11.27 -21.50
CA GLY A 238 -1.00 11.22 -21.20
C GLY A 238 -0.21 10.59 -22.36
N TYR A 239 0.68 11.34 -22.99
CA TYR A 239 1.35 10.92 -24.24
C TYR A 239 2.16 9.65 -24.06
N GLU A 240 3.02 9.60 -23.04
CA GLU A 240 3.88 8.44 -22.77
C GLU A 240 3.06 7.20 -22.40
N VAL A 241 1.99 7.36 -21.63
CA VAL A 241 1.10 6.27 -21.24
C VAL A 241 0.38 5.72 -22.48
N CYS A 242 -0.07 6.60 -23.37
CA CYS A 242 -0.71 6.20 -24.61
C CYS A 242 0.25 5.49 -25.57
N MET A 243 1.49 5.97 -25.72
CA MET A 243 2.48 5.35 -26.59
C MET A 243 3.01 4.02 -26.02
N LYS A 244 3.34 3.98 -24.72
CA LYS A 244 3.85 2.76 -24.05
C LYS A 244 2.84 1.61 -24.06
N ASN A 245 1.55 1.92 -23.91
CA ASN A 245 0.49 0.92 -23.90
C ASN A 245 -0.19 0.73 -25.26
N ASN A 246 0.39 1.28 -26.35
CA ASN A 246 -0.14 1.21 -27.71
C ASN A 246 -1.63 1.62 -27.82
N LEU A 247 -2.04 2.60 -27.02
CA LEU A 247 -3.42 3.10 -26.98
C LEU A 247 -3.69 4.13 -28.07
N LEU A 248 -2.65 4.80 -28.56
CA LEU A 248 -2.73 5.84 -29.58
C LEU A 248 -1.76 5.52 -30.72
N GLN A 249 -2.25 5.61 -31.96
CA GLN A 249 -1.48 5.39 -33.18
C GLN A 249 -1.59 6.62 -34.09
N PHE A 250 -0.49 7.03 -34.71
CA PHE A 250 -0.50 8.07 -35.74
C PHE A 250 -0.94 7.47 -37.08
N ILE A 251 -1.76 8.20 -37.85
CA ILE A 251 -2.34 7.76 -39.13
C ILE A 251 -2.05 8.78 -40.24
#